data_AF-A0A843BP31-F1
#
_entry.id   AF-A0A843BP31-F1
#
_cell.length_a   1.000
_cell.length_b   1.000
_cell.length_c   1.000
_cell.angle_alpha   90.00
_cell.angle_beta   90.00
_cell.angle_gamma   90.00
#
_symmetry.space_group_name_H-M   'P 1'
#
loop_
_entity.id
_entity.type
_entity.pdbx_description
1 polymer ?
#
loop_
_entity_poly.entity_id
_entity_poly.type
_entity_poly.pdbx_seq_one_letter_code
_entity_poly.pdbx_strand_id
1 'polypeptide(L)'
;MYQVAEVRDTIRVIPRRFGENLEEVVLEICRETFEGTISKELGLTIVVIDLIEIGPGRLVPGDGAAFFDVVFTTLNYLPEDREFIIGDVVEVTDFGVFLRLGCVDALCHVSQV
;
A
#
# COMPACT_ATOMS: atom_id res chain seq x y z
N MET A 1 -3.18 -4.01 13.13
CA MET A 1 -2.07 -4.98 12.93
C MET A 1 -1.28 -4.70 11.66
N TYR A 2 0.03 -5.02 11.66
CA TYR A 2 0.84 -5.04 10.43
C TYR A 2 0.74 -6.40 9.75
N GLN A 3 0.53 -6.42 8.44
CA GLN A 3 0.45 -7.65 7.66
C GLN A 3 1.19 -7.52 6.33
N VAL A 4 1.80 -8.61 5.89
CA VAL A 4 2.31 -8.75 4.52
C VAL A 4 1.22 -9.44 3.70
N ALA A 5 0.86 -8.84 2.58
CA ALA A 5 -0.14 -9.40 1.67
C ALA A 5 0.43 -9.55 0.26
N GLU A 6 -0.01 -10.60 -0.44
CA GLU A 6 0.21 -10.74 -1.88
C GLU A 6 -0.93 -10.07 -2.63
N VAL A 7 -0.59 -9.12 -3.51
CA VAL A 7 -1.55 -8.37 -4.31
C VAL A 7 -1.37 -8.77 -5.76
N ARG A 8 -2.49 -9.01 -6.44
CA ARG A 8 -2.55 -9.25 -7.88
C ARG A 8 -3.23 -8.08 -8.55
N ASP A 9 -2.56 -7.44 -9.50
CA ASP A 9 -3.15 -6.35 -10.27
C ASP A 9 -2.61 -6.31 -11.71
N THR A 10 -3.26 -5.52 -12.57
CA THR A 10 -2.80 -5.26 -13.93
C THR A 10 -2.10 -3.91 -14.00
N ILE A 11 -0.80 -3.90 -14.29
CA ILE A 11 0.00 -2.69 -14.46
C ILE A 11 0.06 -2.28 -15.93
N ARG A 12 -0.15 -0.98 -16.19
CA ARG A 12 -0.08 -0.38 -17.51
C ARG A 12 1.28 0.29 -17.74
N VAL A 13 2.06 -0.23 -18.68
CA VAL A 13 3.36 0.32 -19.07
C VAL A 13 3.22 1.08 -20.39
N ILE A 14 3.60 2.36 -20.40
CA ILE A 14 3.52 3.21 -21.60
C ILE A 14 4.67 2.90 -22.59
N PRO A 15 4.46 3.09 -23.91
CA PRO A 15 5.47 2.75 -24.94
C PRO A 15 6.84 3.38 -24.74
N ARG A 16 6.88 4.59 -24.15
CA ARG A 16 8.11 5.32 -23.89
C ARG A 16 9.08 4.55 -22.97
N ARG A 17 8.55 3.67 -22.12
CA ARG A 17 9.31 2.88 -21.15
C ARG A 17 9.68 1.47 -21.64
N PHE A 18 9.31 1.08 -22.87
CA PHE A 18 9.55 -0.29 -23.37
C PHE A 18 11.03 -0.65 -23.55
N GLY A 19 11.93 0.34 -23.59
CA GLY A 19 13.38 0.11 -23.65
C GLY A 19 14.07 -0.01 -22.29
N GLU A 20 13.34 0.19 -21.19
CA GLU A 20 13.86 0.10 -19.81
C GLU A 20 13.74 -1.34 -19.29
N ASN A 21 14.35 -1.62 -18.13
CA ASN A 21 14.17 -2.91 -17.47
C ASN A 21 12.72 -3.04 -16.98
N LEU A 22 12.00 -4.05 -17.50
CA LEU A 22 10.59 -4.26 -17.20
C LEU A 22 10.32 -4.43 -15.70
N GLU A 23 11.17 -5.18 -14.98
CA GLU A 23 11.00 -5.41 -13.54
C GLU A 23 11.11 -4.11 -12.75
N GLU A 24 12.09 -3.28 -13.07
CA GLU A 24 12.30 -1.98 -12.42
C GLU A 24 11.14 -1.03 -12.70
N VAL A 25 10.69 -0.97 -13.97
CA VAL A 25 9.56 -0.13 -14.40
C VAL A 25 8.27 -0.54 -13.69
N VAL A 26 7.98 -1.84 -13.67
CA VAL A 26 6.76 -2.38 -13.03
C VAL A 26 6.81 -2.12 -11.53
N LEU A 27 7.94 -2.39 -10.87
CA LEU A 27 8.10 -2.15 -9.44
C LEU A 27 7.92 -0.67 -9.09
N GLU A 28 8.47 0.24 -9.89
CA GLU A 28 8.30 1.69 -9.69
C GLU A 28 6.82 2.10 -9.84
N ILE A 29 6.13 1.64 -10.88
CA ILE A 29 4.71 1.94 -11.07
C ILE A 29 3.88 1.37 -9.92
N CYS A 30 4.18 0.16 -9.45
CA CYS A 30 3.53 -0.42 -8.27
C CYS A 30 3.73 0.46 -7.04
N ARG A 31 4.95 0.94 -6.77
CA ARG A 31 5.24 1.83 -5.63
C ARG A 31 4.44 3.14 -5.73
N GLU A 32 4.50 3.80 -6.88
CA GLU A 32 3.77 5.05 -7.11
C GLU A 32 2.24 4.90 -6.99
N THR A 33 1.72 3.75 -7.40
CA THR A 33 0.27 3.51 -7.42
C THR A 33 -0.27 3.07 -6.06
N PHE A 34 0.48 2.24 -5.33
CA PHE A 34 -0.04 1.57 -4.14
C PHE A 34 0.44 2.17 -2.81
N GLU A 35 1.63 2.75 -2.73
CA GLU A 35 2.15 3.28 -1.46
C GLU A 35 1.32 4.47 -0.97
N GLY A 36 0.96 4.45 0.32
CA GLY A 36 0.12 5.47 0.94
C GLY A 36 -1.38 5.34 0.62
N THR A 37 -1.80 4.37 -0.19
CA THR A 37 -3.22 4.13 -0.43
C THR A 37 -3.90 3.45 0.76
N ILE A 38 -5.20 3.72 0.95
CA ILE A 38 -6.02 3.09 1.97
C ILE A 38 -7.13 2.31 1.29
N SER A 39 -7.21 1.01 1.58
CA SER A 39 -8.32 0.15 1.18
C SER A 39 -8.98 -0.50 2.39
N LYS A 40 -10.24 -0.93 2.25
CA LYS A 40 -10.95 -1.61 3.33
C LYS A 40 -10.38 -3.00 3.66
N GLU A 41 -9.79 -3.66 2.68
CA GLU A 41 -9.32 -5.05 2.79
C GLU A 41 -7.87 -5.12 3.25
N LEU A 42 -7.00 -4.24 2.74
CA LEU A 42 -5.57 -4.23 3.09
C LEU A 42 -5.23 -3.23 4.18
N GLY A 43 -6.08 -2.22 4.42
CA GLY A 43 -5.76 -1.10 5.30
C GLY A 43 -4.91 -0.06 4.58
N LEU A 44 -4.00 0.59 5.33
CA LEU A 44 -3.01 1.51 4.79
C LEU A 44 -1.84 0.72 4.21
N THR A 45 -1.61 0.83 2.91
CA THR A 45 -0.42 0.29 2.25
C THR A 45 0.78 1.16 2.57
N ILE A 46 1.77 0.60 3.26
CA ILE A 46 2.97 1.34 3.68
C ILE A 46 4.01 1.33 2.58
N VAL A 47 4.35 0.14 2.08
CA VAL A 47 5.43 -0.05 1.11
C VAL A 47 5.18 -1.29 0.25
N VAL A 48 5.59 -1.22 -1.02
CA VAL A 48 5.70 -2.40 -1.90
C VAL A 48 7.08 -3.01 -1.69
N ILE A 49 7.10 -4.23 -1.14
CA ILE A 49 8.33 -4.92 -0.72
C ILE A 49 9.06 -5.47 -1.95
N ASP A 50 8.40 -6.38 -2.67
CA ASP A 50 9.02 -7.13 -3.76
C ASP A 50 8.02 -7.56 -4.82
N LEU A 51 8.52 -7.75 -6.05
CA LEU A 51 7.77 -8.24 -7.20
C LEU A 51 7.98 -9.75 -7.32
N ILE A 52 6.89 -10.52 -7.26
CA ILE A 52 6.95 -11.99 -7.29
C ILE A 52 6.89 -12.50 -8.73
N GLU A 53 5.95 -11.98 -9.52
CA GLU A 53 5.69 -12.50 -10.87
C GLU A 53 5.22 -11.38 -11.81
N ILE A 54 5.71 -11.41 -13.05
CA ILE A 54 5.21 -10.61 -14.16
C ILE A 54 4.68 -11.56 -15.24
N GLY A 55 3.37 -11.53 -15.45
CA GLY A 55 2.69 -12.27 -16.49
C GLY A 55 2.94 -11.73 -17.91
N PRO A 56 2.41 -12.39 -18.95
CA PRO A 56 2.59 -11.95 -20.32
C PRO A 56 1.92 -10.59 -20.57
N GLY A 57 2.63 -9.69 -21.27
CA GLY A 57 2.09 -8.39 -21.65
C GLY A 57 1.01 -8.51 -22.73
N ARG A 58 -0.14 -7.88 -22.50
CA ARG A 58 -1.23 -7.76 -23.48
C ARG A 58 -1.32 -6.33 -24.02
N LEU A 59 -1.47 -6.21 -25.34
CA LEU A 59 -1.77 -4.95 -26.01
C LEU A 59 -3.27 -4.84 -26.23
N VAL A 60 -3.86 -3.71 -25.84
CA VAL A 60 -5.29 -3.45 -25.99
C VAL A 60 -5.49 -2.60 -27.26
N PRO A 61 -6.34 -3.02 -28.22
CA PRO A 61 -6.59 -2.22 -29.42
C PRO A 61 -7.05 -0.80 -29.06
N GLY A 62 -6.33 0.21 -29.55
CA GLY A 62 -6.61 1.62 -29.27
C GLY A 62 -5.81 2.23 -28.11
N ASP A 63 -5.12 1.43 -27.29
CA ASP A 63 -4.12 1.90 -26.33
C ASP A 63 -2.75 1.34 -26.73
N GLY A 64 -1.77 2.23 -26.94
CA GLY A 64 -0.40 1.81 -27.27
C GLY A 64 0.32 1.14 -26.11
N ALA A 65 -0.20 1.26 -24.88
CA ALA A 65 0.40 0.68 -23.69
C ALA A 65 0.30 -0.85 -23.64
N ALA A 66 1.28 -1.46 -22.99
CA ALA A 66 1.27 -2.87 -22.66
C ALA A 66 0.78 -3.06 -21.22
N PHE A 67 -0.12 -4.02 -21.02
CA PHE A 67 -0.70 -4.34 -19.72
C PHE A 67 -0.13 -5.66 -19.23
N PHE A 68 0.41 -5.68 -18.03
CA PHE A 68 1.02 -6.85 -17.43
C PHE A 68 0.24 -7.22 -16.17
N ASP A 69 -0.20 -8.47 -16.08
CA ASP A 69 -0.74 -9.00 -14.82
C ASP A 69 0.44 -9.32 -13.90
N VAL A 70 0.48 -8.72 -12.72
CA VAL A 70 1.63 -8.81 -11.81
C VAL A 70 1.19 -9.30 -10.45
N VAL A 71 2.10 -9.98 -9.77
CA VAL A 71 1.95 -10.39 -8.37
C VAL A 71 3.08 -9.76 -7.58
N PHE A 72 2.76 -9.01 -6.53
CA PHE A 72 3.75 -8.35 -5.68
C PHE A 72 3.34 -8.42 -4.21
N THR A 73 4.31 -8.22 -3.33
CA THR A 73 4.10 -8.21 -1.88
C THR A 73 4.05 -6.79 -1.35
N THR A 74 3.10 -6.53 -0.45
CA THR A 74 2.98 -5.24 0.23
C THR A 74 2.98 -5.40 1.74
N LEU A 75 3.59 -4.43 2.43
CA LEU A 75 3.42 -4.26 3.87
C LEU A 75 2.28 -3.29 4.10
N ASN A 76 1.27 -3.74 4.84
CA ASN A 76 0.08 -2.95 5.13
C ASN A 76 -0.17 -2.86 6.62
N TYR A 77 -0.84 -1.79 7.04
CA TYR A 77 -1.37 -1.62 8.39
C TYR A 77 -2.90 -1.57 8.35
N LEU A 78 -3.52 -2.62 8.90
CA LEU A 78 -4.96 -2.75 9.03
C LEU A 78 -5.31 -2.84 10.53
N PRO A 79 -5.80 -1.77 11.17
CA PRO A 79 -6.25 -1.84 12.55
C PRO A 79 -7.51 -2.72 12.66
N GLU A 80 -7.57 -3.59 13.65
CA GLU A 80 -8.73 -4.44 13.91
C GLU A 80 -9.59 -3.90 15.06
N ASP A 81 -10.88 -4.23 15.05
CA ASP A 81 -11.76 -3.87 16.16
C ASP A 81 -11.33 -4.62 17.43
N ARG A 82 -11.25 -3.88 18.55
CA ARG A 82 -10.80 -4.37 19.86
C ARG A 82 -9.38 -4.97 19.87
N GLU A 83 -8.52 -4.52 18.96
CA GLU A 83 -7.10 -4.86 18.97
C GLU A 83 -6.40 -4.26 20.20
N PHE A 84 -5.60 -5.06 20.89
CA PHE A 84 -4.70 -4.56 21.93
C PHE A 84 -3.44 -4.01 21.27
N ILE A 85 -3.21 -2.71 21.41
CA ILE A 85 -2.14 -1.97 20.74
C ILE A 85 -1.28 -1.22 21.77
N ILE A 86 -0.02 -1.01 21.41
CA ILE A 86 0.93 -0.19 22.18
C ILE A 86 1.36 0.95 21.26
N GLY A 87 1.39 2.16 21.79
CA GLY A 87 1.78 3.36 21.05
C GLY A 87 2.33 4.43 21.98
N ASP A 88 3.06 5.37 21.38
CA ASP A 88 3.67 6.49 22.11
C ASP A 88 2.73 7.69 22.12
N VAL A 89 2.58 8.36 23.26
CA VAL A 89 1.80 9.61 23.34
C VAL A 89 2.53 10.70 22.57
N VAL A 90 1.88 11.25 21.54
CA VAL A 90 2.44 12.31 20.70
C VAL A 90 1.87 13.68 21.03
N GLU A 91 0.60 13.75 21.45
CA GLU A 91 -0.06 15.01 21.78
C GLU A 91 -1.16 14.78 22.81
N VAL A 92 -1.31 15.74 23.72
CA VAL A 92 -2.39 15.76 24.72
C VAL A 92 -3.18 17.04 24.54
N THR A 93 -4.48 16.92 24.35
CA THR A 93 -5.41 18.04 24.15
C THR A 93 -6.55 17.98 25.17
N ASP A 94 -7.34 19.05 25.26
CA ASP A 94 -8.45 19.14 26.21
C ASP A 94 -9.54 18.06 25.98
N PHE A 95 -9.59 17.45 24.78
CA PHE A 95 -10.58 16.45 24.41
C PHE A 95 -10.02 15.03 24.26
N GLY A 96 -8.72 14.82 24.45
CA GLY A 96 -8.14 13.48 24.37
C GLY A 96 -6.62 13.43 24.24
N VAL A 97 -6.14 12.22 23.97
CA VAL A 97 -4.72 11.90 23.81
C VAL A 97 -4.51 11.27 22.45
N PHE A 98 -3.58 11.81 21.67
CA PHE A 98 -3.14 11.19 20.43
C PHE A 98 -1.97 10.23 20.70
N LEU A 99 -2.11 9.00 20.22
CA LEU A 99 -1.15 7.91 20.35
C LEU A 99 -0.64 7.53 18.96
N ARG A 100 0.68 7.50 18.76
CA ARG A 100 1.29 7.01 17.52
C ARG A 100 1.38 5.50 17.52
N LEU A 101 0.80 4.87 16.51
CA LEU A 101 0.76 3.40 16.32
C LEU A 101 1.74 2.93 15.23
N GLY A 102 2.70 3.79 14.88
CA GLY A 102 3.63 3.61 13.77
C GLY A 102 3.26 4.51 12.60
N CYS A 103 2.54 3.99 11.60
CA CYS A 103 2.18 4.75 10.39
C CYS A 103 0.93 5.63 10.52
N VAL A 104 0.17 5.50 11.61
CA VAL A 104 -1.02 6.32 11.90
C VAL A 104 -1.03 6.77 13.36
N ASP A 105 -1.73 7.88 13.60
CA ASP A 105 -2.01 8.37 14.95
C ASP A 105 -3.48 8.05 15.31
N ALA A 106 -3.69 7.51 16.50
CA ALA A 106 -5.01 7.18 17.05
C ALA A 106 -5.41 8.17 18.14
N LEU A 107 -6.70 8.46 18.25
CA LEU A 107 -7.25 9.34 19.27
C LEU A 107 -7.93 8.53 20.37
N CYS A 108 -7.42 8.65 21.60
CA CYS A 108 -8.15 8.25 22.79
C CYS A 108 -8.92 9.46 23.32
N HIS A 109 -10.25 9.43 23.22
CA HIS A 109 -11.08 10.52 23.73
C HIS A 109 -10.99 10.61 25.26
N VAL A 110 -11.05 11.83 25.83
CA VAL A 110 -10.85 12.08 27.27
C VAL A 110 -11.78 11.26 28.18
N SER A 111 -12.97 10.89 27.71
CA SER A 111 -13.92 10.06 28.47
C SER A 111 -13.56 8.56 28.51
N GLN A 112 -12.53 8.14 27.77
CA GLN A 112 -12.08 6.75 27.64
C GLN A 112 -10.68 6.53 28.25
N VAL A 113 -10.10 7.57 28.86
CA VAL A 113 -8.81 7.51 29.59
C VAL A 113 -9.02 7.03 31.02
#